data_AF-A0A950RPF4-F1
#
_entry.id   AF-A0A950RPF4-F1
#
_cell.length_a   1.000
_cell.length_b   1.000
_cell.length_c   1.000
_cell.angle_alpha   90.00
_cell.angle_beta   90.00
_cell.angle_gamma   90.00
#
_symmetry.space_group_name_H-M   'P 1'
#
loop_
_entity.id
_entity.type
_entity.pdbx_description
1 polymer ?
#
loop_
_entity_poly.entity_id
_entity_poly.type
_entity_poly.pdbx_seq_one_letter_code
_entity_poly.pdbx_strand_id
1 'polypeptide(L)'
;MMQRLLVVALAAVGVMFFLSGPSLAAAPPGLVYGQLSSTVSQQPKNTSPVVVEMNSNDALGGLTHSDKEKTGDVVVNEDGVYLMIAACQMGKETGESDEYVDLWLRQNNKDIDNSNCRQAIKDQKFTTVLVSQGISELKKGDVINVCIAVSSPDKGLGIIATKPQGEPVIPSIIFSMYKIK
;
A
#
# COMPACT_ATOMS: atom_id res chain seq x y z
N MET A 1 7.51 44.90 62.95
CA MET A 1 6.64 43.76 63.31
C MET A 1 5.68 43.53 62.16
N MET A 2 5.44 42.27 61.79
CA MET A 2 4.51 41.77 60.76
C MET A 2 5.01 41.57 59.31
N GLN A 3 5.05 40.27 59.02
CA GLN A 3 5.22 39.48 57.80
C GLN A 3 3.98 39.51 56.91
N ARG A 4 4.16 39.40 55.58
CA ARG A 4 3.27 38.86 54.51
C ARG A 4 3.88 39.23 53.15
N LEU A 5 3.73 38.54 52.02
CA LEU A 5 3.48 37.16 51.60
C LEU A 5 3.71 37.20 50.06
N LEU A 6 4.07 36.07 49.45
CA LEU A 6 4.28 35.84 48.00
C LEU A 6 3.24 36.46 47.06
N VAL A 7 3.62 36.77 45.80
CA VAL A 7 3.21 36.03 44.58
C VAL A 7 4.22 36.31 43.46
N VAL A 8 4.95 35.28 42.99
CA VAL A 8 5.61 35.28 41.67
C VAL A 8 4.66 34.57 40.72
N ALA A 9 4.11 35.29 39.74
CA ALA A 9 3.31 34.70 38.68
C ALA A 9 4.25 34.16 37.60
N LEU A 10 4.42 32.83 37.53
CA LEU A 10 4.96 32.17 36.33
C LEU A 10 3.84 32.10 35.29
N ALA A 11 3.96 32.86 34.21
CA ALA A 11 3.13 32.67 33.03
C ALA A 11 3.68 31.48 32.22
N ALA A 12 3.00 30.33 32.27
CA ALA A 12 3.28 29.22 31.39
C ALA A 12 2.74 29.53 29.99
N VAL A 13 3.64 29.78 29.03
CA VAL A 13 3.30 29.87 27.61
C VAL A 13 3.13 28.45 27.09
N GLY A 14 1.87 28.01 26.97
CA GLY A 14 1.52 26.75 26.32
C GLY A 14 1.71 26.87 24.81
N VAL A 15 2.77 26.25 24.28
CA VAL A 15 2.95 26.06 22.83
C VAL A 15 2.03 24.91 22.41
N MET A 16 0.91 25.23 21.74
CA MET A 16 0.10 24.22 21.06
C MET A 16 0.87 23.74 19.82
N PHE A 17 1.40 22.52 19.88
CA PHE A 17 1.76 21.77 18.69
C PHE A 17 0.46 21.33 18.00
N PHE A 18 0.07 22.03 16.93
CA PHE A 18 -0.90 21.49 15.98
C PHE A 18 -0.22 20.36 15.21
N LEU A 19 -0.47 19.12 15.63
CA LEU A 19 -0.26 17.95 14.79
C LEU A 19 -1.30 18.01 13.67
N SER A 20 -0.99 18.70 12.58
CA SER A 20 -1.72 18.53 11.32
C SER A 20 -1.37 17.15 10.77
N GLY A 21 -2.10 16.12 11.21
CA GLY A 21 -2.17 14.87 10.46
C GLY A 21 -2.65 15.18 9.04
N PRO A 22 -2.30 14.36 8.04
CA PRO A 22 -2.83 14.53 6.70
C PRO A 22 -4.36 14.48 6.76
N SER A 23 -5.00 15.64 6.59
CA SER A 23 -6.43 15.72 6.35
C SER A 23 -6.65 15.16 4.96
N LEU A 24 -7.28 13.99 4.87
CA LEU A 24 -7.83 13.48 3.62
C LEU A 24 -8.89 14.47 3.15
N ALA A 25 -8.49 15.37 2.24
CA ALA A 25 -9.45 16.18 1.51
C ALA A 25 -10.37 15.21 0.76
N ALA A 26 -11.67 15.29 1.02
CA ALA A 26 -12.66 14.55 0.24
C ALA A 26 -12.44 14.87 -1.24
N ALA A 27 -12.37 13.84 -2.07
CA ALA A 27 -12.20 13.98 -3.51
C ALA A 27 -13.25 14.95 -4.09
N PRO A 28 -12.87 15.81 -5.06
CA PRO A 28 -13.85 16.60 -5.80
C PRO A 28 -14.96 15.70 -6.34
N PRO A 29 -16.24 16.13 -6.27
CA PRO A 29 -17.36 15.33 -6.75
C PRO A 29 -17.13 14.85 -8.19
N GLY A 30 -17.24 13.55 -8.43
CA GLY A 30 -17.13 12.93 -9.76
C GLY A 30 -15.76 12.40 -10.16
N LEU A 31 -14.70 12.59 -9.37
CA LEU A 31 -13.41 11.92 -9.60
C LEU A 31 -13.37 10.59 -8.85
N VAL A 32 -13.04 9.51 -9.57
CA VAL A 32 -12.88 8.17 -9.00
C VAL A 32 -11.41 7.74 -9.11
N TYR A 33 -10.75 7.66 -7.97
CA TYR A 33 -9.33 7.32 -7.87
C TYR A 33 -8.98 6.69 -6.52
N GLY A 34 -7.88 5.95 -6.49
CA GLY A 34 -7.26 5.43 -5.29
C GLY A 34 -5.75 5.42 -5.44
N GLN A 35 -5.05 5.89 -4.42
CA GLN A 35 -3.65 5.63 -4.17
C GLN A 35 -3.55 5.01 -2.79
N LEU A 36 -3.13 3.75 -2.75
CA LEU A 36 -3.02 2.94 -1.55
C LEU A 36 -1.59 2.45 -1.41
N SER A 37 -1.16 2.18 -0.20
CA SER A 37 0.17 1.62 0.03
C SER A 37 0.22 0.69 1.24
N SER A 38 1.34 -0.03 1.36
CA SER A 38 1.64 -0.83 2.55
C SER A 38 3.01 -0.50 3.10
N THR A 39 3.06 -0.11 4.37
CA THR A 39 4.31 0.21 5.08
C THR A 39 4.94 -1.02 5.76
N VAL A 40 4.45 -2.22 5.44
CA VAL A 40 4.81 -3.50 6.05
C VAL A 40 5.29 -4.46 4.98
N SER A 41 6.40 -5.15 5.24
CA SER A 41 6.89 -6.23 4.37
C SER A 41 5.93 -7.42 4.41
N GLN A 42 5.71 -8.06 3.26
CA GLN A 42 4.78 -9.19 3.13
C GLN A 42 5.50 -10.33 2.39
N GLN A 43 5.64 -11.45 3.08
CA GLN A 43 6.39 -12.61 2.60
C GLN A 43 5.50 -13.84 2.71
N PRO A 44 4.98 -14.33 1.57
CA PRO A 44 4.11 -15.50 1.57
C PRO A 44 4.80 -16.70 2.24
N LYS A 45 4.02 -17.48 3.00
CA LYS A 45 4.53 -18.63 3.76
C LYS A 45 4.40 -19.96 3.02
N ASN A 46 3.86 -19.93 1.81
CA ASN A 46 3.75 -21.06 0.90
C ASN A 46 3.82 -20.55 -0.55
N THR A 47 3.78 -21.46 -1.53
CA THR A 47 3.86 -21.13 -2.96
C THR A 47 2.51 -20.79 -3.59
N SER A 48 1.41 -20.87 -2.83
CA SER A 48 0.10 -20.49 -3.34
C SER A 48 -0.02 -18.97 -3.41
N PRO A 49 -0.80 -18.44 -4.36
CA PRO A 49 -1.09 -17.02 -4.41
C PRO A 49 -1.66 -16.48 -3.11
N VAL A 50 -1.19 -15.30 -2.70
CA VAL A 50 -1.77 -14.54 -1.59
C VAL A 50 -2.13 -13.13 -2.06
N VAL A 51 -3.20 -12.59 -1.49
CA VAL A 51 -3.59 -11.19 -1.69
C VAL A 51 -2.59 -10.30 -0.95
N VAL A 52 -2.17 -9.23 -1.61
CA VAL A 52 -1.34 -8.18 -1.02
C VAL A 52 -2.22 -7.24 -0.21
N GLU A 53 -1.84 -7.01 1.05
CA GLU A 53 -2.54 -6.16 2.01
C GLU A 53 -2.01 -4.72 1.94
N MET A 54 -2.91 -3.73 1.96
CA MET A 54 -2.57 -2.30 1.90
C MET A 54 -3.09 -1.58 3.14
N ASN A 55 -2.19 -1.15 4.02
CA ASN A 55 -2.53 -0.58 5.31
C ASN A 55 -2.60 0.96 5.33
N SER A 56 -2.66 1.60 4.17
CA SER A 56 -2.74 3.06 4.04
C SER A 56 -3.64 3.47 2.87
N ASN A 57 -4.48 4.47 3.14
CA ASN A 57 -5.22 5.25 2.15
C ASN A 57 -4.48 6.58 1.92
N ASP A 58 -3.58 6.63 0.94
CA ASP A 58 -2.77 7.84 0.70
C ASP A 58 -3.62 8.93 0.01
N ALA A 59 -4.50 8.51 -0.91
CA ALA A 59 -5.54 9.34 -1.51
C ALA A 59 -6.70 8.46 -1.99
N LEU A 60 -7.95 8.80 -1.69
CA LEU A 60 -9.10 7.97 -2.08
C LEU A 60 -10.32 8.84 -2.42
N GLY A 61 -10.96 8.53 -3.54
CA GLY A 61 -12.17 9.20 -4.02
C GLY A 61 -13.02 8.26 -4.86
N GLY A 62 -14.32 8.14 -4.57
CA GLY A 62 -15.24 7.33 -5.38
C GLY A 62 -14.98 5.81 -5.38
N LEU A 63 -14.00 5.32 -4.63
CA LEU A 63 -13.73 3.90 -4.37
C LEU A 63 -13.91 3.60 -2.88
N THR A 64 -14.06 2.34 -2.52
CA THR A 64 -14.09 1.91 -1.11
C THR A 64 -12.92 0.98 -0.83
N HIS A 65 -12.17 1.28 0.24
CA HIS A 65 -11.08 0.47 0.76
C HIS A 65 -11.06 0.63 2.29
N SER A 66 -10.62 -0.41 3.00
CA SER A 66 -10.44 -0.39 4.45
C SER A 66 -8.98 -0.67 4.80
N ASP A 67 -8.40 0.18 5.63
CA ASP A 67 -7.03 0.05 6.14
C ASP A 67 -6.90 -0.93 7.33
N LYS A 68 -8.01 -1.56 7.73
CA LYS A 68 -8.08 -2.45 8.91
C LYS A 68 -8.69 -3.82 8.63
N GLU A 69 -9.64 -3.90 7.70
CA GLU A 69 -10.39 -5.12 7.40
C GLU A 69 -10.29 -5.41 5.91
N LYS A 70 -9.91 -6.64 5.53
CA LYS A 70 -9.72 -7.04 4.12
C LYS A 70 -8.90 -6.00 3.35
N THR A 71 -7.72 -5.69 3.86
CA THR A 71 -6.97 -4.51 3.43
C THR A 71 -6.34 -4.66 2.04
N GLY A 72 -6.45 -5.83 1.43
CA GLY A 72 -6.16 -6.04 0.01
C GLY A 72 -7.31 -5.72 -0.95
N ASP A 73 -8.55 -5.58 -0.47
CA ASP A 73 -9.73 -5.41 -1.32
C ASP A 73 -10.03 -3.93 -1.61
N VAL A 74 -10.17 -3.59 -2.90
CA VAL A 74 -10.65 -2.30 -3.38
C VAL A 74 -11.98 -2.51 -4.08
N VAL A 75 -13.04 -1.89 -3.56
CA VAL A 75 -14.40 -2.01 -4.09
C VAL A 75 -14.71 -0.83 -5.01
N VAL A 76 -15.18 -1.15 -6.21
CA VAL A 76 -15.60 -0.19 -7.22
C VAL A 76 -17.01 0.30 -6.91
N ASN A 77 -17.23 1.61 -6.79
CA ASN A 77 -18.56 2.17 -6.51
C ASN A 77 -19.30 2.69 -7.75
N GLU A 78 -18.62 2.73 -8.91
CA GLU A 78 -19.17 3.22 -10.17
C GLU A 78 -18.75 2.33 -11.33
N ASP A 79 -19.67 2.07 -12.26
CA ASP A 79 -19.31 1.47 -13.54
C ASP A 79 -18.30 2.35 -14.29
N GLY A 80 -17.34 1.74 -14.97
CA GLY A 80 -16.39 2.48 -15.80
C GLY A 80 -15.23 1.66 -16.33
N VAL A 81 -14.33 2.36 -17.01
CA VAL A 81 -13.03 1.84 -17.45
C VAL A 81 -11.96 2.37 -16.50
N TYR A 82 -11.15 1.47 -15.93
CA TYR A 82 -10.16 1.82 -14.92
C TYR A 82 -8.76 1.46 -15.37
N LEU A 83 -7.82 2.39 -15.18
CA LEU A 83 -6.39 2.08 -15.15
C LEU A 83 -6.03 1.62 -13.75
N MET A 84 -5.33 0.50 -13.64
CA MET A 84 -4.80 -0.04 -12.38
C MET A 84 -3.30 -0.27 -12.52
N ILE A 85 -2.54 0.10 -11.50
CA ILE A 85 -1.08 -0.04 -11.45
C ILE A 85 -0.72 -0.53 -10.05
N ALA A 86 -0.13 -1.72 -9.96
CA ALA A 86 0.46 -2.28 -8.76
C ALA A 86 1.98 -2.26 -8.90
N ALA A 87 2.67 -1.46 -8.10
CA ALA A 87 4.12 -1.35 -8.07
C ALA A 87 4.65 -1.88 -6.74
N CYS A 88 5.28 -3.05 -6.77
CA CYS A 88 5.74 -3.78 -5.58
C CYS A 88 7.27 -3.76 -5.48
N GLN A 89 7.78 -3.49 -4.28
CA GLN A 89 9.21 -3.57 -3.96
C GLN A 89 9.59 -5.02 -3.68
N MET A 90 10.10 -5.72 -4.67
CA MET A 90 10.47 -7.13 -4.58
C MET A 90 11.82 -7.30 -3.88
N GLY A 91 11.93 -8.34 -3.05
CA GLY A 91 13.17 -8.69 -2.36
C GLY A 91 13.06 -10.01 -1.59
N LYS A 92 14.17 -10.41 -0.95
CA LYS A 92 14.22 -11.57 -0.05
C LYS A 92 15.16 -11.35 1.13
N GLU A 93 15.01 -12.17 2.16
CA GLU A 93 15.82 -12.05 3.37
C GLU A 93 17.11 -12.88 3.31
N THR A 94 17.09 -14.00 2.60
CA THR A 94 18.22 -14.96 2.58
C THR A 94 18.41 -15.65 1.23
N GLY A 95 19.58 -16.28 1.06
CA GLY A 95 19.94 -17.10 -0.11
C GLY A 95 20.60 -16.31 -1.24
N GLU A 96 21.29 -17.03 -2.12
CA GLU A 96 22.13 -16.46 -3.20
C GLU A 96 21.79 -17.03 -4.60
N SER A 97 20.76 -17.87 -4.71
CA SER A 97 20.20 -18.38 -5.96
C SER A 97 19.11 -17.47 -6.51
N ASP A 98 18.85 -17.53 -7.83
CA ASP A 98 17.69 -16.85 -8.40
C ASP A 98 16.39 -17.49 -7.88
N GLU A 99 15.54 -16.66 -7.27
CA GLU A 99 14.20 -17.04 -6.84
C GLU A 99 13.17 -16.12 -7.50
N TYR A 100 11.94 -16.59 -7.69
CA TYR A 100 10.95 -15.89 -8.50
C TYR A 100 9.79 -15.36 -7.67
N VAL A 101 9.43 -14.11 -7.93
CA VAL A 101 8.19 -13.49 -7.44
C VAL A 101 7.31 -13.15 -8.63
N ASP A 102 6.05 -13.56 -8.55
CA ASP A 102 5.00 -13.23 -9.50
C ASP A 102 4.06 -12.18 -8.91
N LEU A 103 3.53 -11.31 -9.78
CA LEU A 103 2.63 -10.22 -9.42
C LEU A 103 1.56 -10.07 -10.50
N TRP A 104 0.29 -10.05 -10.10
CA TRP A 104 -0.82 -9.85 -11.02
C TRP A 104 -2.03 -9.21 -10.35
N LEU A 105 -3.02 -8.84 -11.17
CA LEU A 105 -4.28 -8.26 -10.74
C LEU A 105 -5.40 -9.31 -10.75
N ARG A 106 -6.35 -9.17 -9.83
CA ARG A 106 -7.50 -10.07 -9.69
C ARG A 106 -8.77 -9.24 -9.51
N GLN A 107 -9.84 -9.68 -10.17
CA GLN A 107 -11.18 -9.13 -10.11
C GLN A 107 -12.14 -10.20 -9.62
N ASN A 108 -12.88 -9.95 -8.54
CA ASN A 108 -13.90 -10.87 -8.02
C ASN A 108 -13.39 -12.31 -7.82
N ASN A 109 -12.20 -12.45 -7.21
CA ASN A 109 -11.50 -13.73 -7.01
C ASN A 109 -11.06 -14.47 -8.29
N LYS A 110 -11.15 -13.83 -9.47
CA LYS A 110 -10.65 -14.35 -10.74
C LYS A 110 -9.45 -13.52 -11.21
N ASP A 111 -8.37 -14.19 -11.57
CA ASP A 111 -7.18 -13.52 -12.10
C ASP A 111 -7.52 -12.79 -13.42
N ILE A 112 -7.03 -11.56 -13.56
CA ILE A 112 -7.20 -10.78 -14.79
C ILE A 112 -6.20 -11.30 -15.83
N ASP A 113 -6.71 -11.68 -17.00
CA ASP A 113 -5.91 -12.20 -18.10
C ASP A 113 -4.78 -11.22 -18.48
N ASN A 114 -3.59 -11.77 -18.76
CA ASN A 114 -2.40 -11.01 -19.18
C ASN A 114 -1.92 -9.91 -18.21
N SER A 115 -2.28 -9.98 -16.92
CA SER A 115 -1.78 -9.05 -15.90
C SER A 115 -0.53 -9.54 -15.15
N ASN A 116 -0.11 -10.79 -15.35
CA ASN A 116 0.99 -11.36 -14.58
C ASN A 116 2.37 -10.90 -15.08
N CYS A 117 3.26 -10.62 -14.13
CA CYS A 117 4.65 -10.24 -14.33
C CYS A 117 5.52 -11.06 -13.36
N ARG A 118 6.76 -11.36 -13.75
CA ARG A 118 7.71 -12.13 -12.93
C ARG A 118 9.02 -11.39 -12.76
N GLN A 119 9.57 -11.45 -11.56
CA GLN A 119 10.91 -10.94 -11.23
C GLN A 119 11.78 -12.05 -10.62
N ALA A 120 13.03 -12.15 -11.07
CA ALA A 120 14.06 -12.95 -10.40
C ALA A 120 14.78 -12.11 -9.33
N ILE A 121 14.91 -12.64 -8.12
CA ILE A 121 15.61 -12.03 -6.98
C ILE A 121 16.78 -12.94 -6.57
N LYS A 122 17.99 -12.49 -6.90
CA LYS A 122 19.22 -13.27 -6.73
C LYS A 122 19.69 -13.37 -5.29
N ASP A 123 19.72 -12.26 -4.56
CA ASP A 123 20.21 -12.22 -3.18
C ASP A 123 19.52 -11.12 -2.37
N GLN A 124 19.75 -11.11 -1.06
CA GLN A 124 19.13 -10.17 -0.11
C GLN A 124 19.58 -8.71 -0.25
N LYS A 125 20.64 -8.43 -1.03
CA LYS A 125 21.11 -7.06 -1.31
C LYS A 125 20.40 -6.48 -2.53
N PHE A 126 19.77 -7.31 -3.33
CA PHE A 126 19.01 -6.88 -4.50
C PHE A 126 17.54 -6.66 -4.14
N THR A 127 17.08 -5.43 -4.37
CA THR A 127 15.65 -5.09 -4.40
C THR A 127 15.34 -4.40 -5.71
N THR A 128 14.10 -4.55 -6.17
CA THR A 128 13.65 -3.94 -7.43
C THR A 128 12.15 -3.71 -7.40
N VAL A 129 11.66 -2.80 -8.25
CA VAL A 129 10.23 -2.61 -8.44
C VAL A 129 9.74 -3.53 -9.55
N LEU A 130 8.75 -4.37 -9.26
CA LEU A 130 7.97 -5.07 -10.29
C LEU A 130 6.61 -4.38 -10.41
N VAL A 131 6.22 -4.07 -11.64
CA VAL A 131 4.95 -3.39 -11.94
C VAL A 131 4.04 -4.32 -12.72
N SER A 132 2.85 -4.56 -12.19
CA SER A 132 1.72 -5.09 -12.94
C SER A 132 0.73 -3.95 -13.18
N GLN A 133 0.32 -3.75 -14.42
CA GLN A 133 -0.61 -2.70 -14.78
C GLN A 133 -1.58 -3.18 -15.87
N GLY A 134 -2.78 -2.61 -15.88
CA GLY A 134 -3.79 -2.98 -16.85
C GLY A 134 -4.95 -2.01 -16.89
N ILE A 135 -5.74 -2.14 -17.94
CA ILE A 135 -7.02 -1.46 -18.09
C ILE A 135 -8.12 -2.51 -18.01
N SER A 136 -9.19 -2.25 -17.26
CA SER A 136 -10.35 -3.14 -17.20
C SER A 136 -11.66 -2.38 -17.15
N GLU A 137 -12.68 -2.98 -17.75
CA GLU A 137 -14.07 -2.55 -17.59
C GLU A 137 -14.62 -3.15 -16.30
N LEU A 138 -14.96 -2.29 -15.35
CA LEU A 138 -15.42 -2.68 -14.02
C LEU A 138 -16.84 -2.21 -13.78
N LYS A 139 -17.57 -2.99 -13.00
CA LYS A 139 -18.93 -2.72 -12.56
C LYS A 139 -18.94 -2.31 -11.11
N LYS A 140 -19.93 -1.48 -10.74
CA LYS A 140 -20.21 -1.20 -9.33
C LYS A 140 -20.36 -2.51 -8.56
N GLY A 141 -19.62 -2.64 -7.47
CA GLY A 141 -19.56 -3.81 -6.61
C GLY A 141 -18.42 -4.77 -6.94
N ASP A 142 -17.70 -4.57 -8.05
CA ASP A 142 -16.50 -5.35 -8.33
C ASP A 142 -15.43 -5.10 -7.28
N VAL A 143 -14.72 -6.17 -6.92
CA VAL A 143 -13.60 -6.15 -5.99
C VAL A 143 -12.31 -6.40 -6.75
N ILE A 144 -11.37 -5.46 -6.64
CA ILE A 144 -10.03 -5.55 -7.18
C ILE A 144 -9.05 -5.83 -6.05
N ASN A 145 -8.12 -6.76 -6.29
CA ASN A 145 -6.97 -6.96 -5.41
C ASN A 145 -5.72 -7.32 -6.20
N VAL A 146 -4.58 -7.12 -5.55
CA VAL A 146 -3.25 -7.47 -6.08
C VAL A 146 -2.85 -8.81 -5.48
N CYS A 147 -2.31 -9.71 -6.30
CA CYS A 147 -1.84 -11.01 -5.85
C CYS A 147 -0.35 -11.18 -6.09
N ILE A 148 0.31 -11.88 -5.17
CA ILE A 148 1.69 -12.33 -5.33
C ILE A 148 1.81 -13.84 -5.09
N ALA A 149 2.78 -14.46 -5.75
CA ALA A 149 3.25 -15.80 -5.46
C ALA A 149 4.77 -15.86 -5.50
N VAL A 150 5.35 -16.81 -4.76
CA VAL A 150 6.80 -16.95 -4.57
C VAL A 150 7.25 -18.37 -4.85
N SER A 151 8.43 -18.55 -5.45
CA SER A 151 9.02 -19.89 -5.68
C SER A 151 9.49 -20.56 -4.39
N SER A 152 10.06 -19.77 -3.48
CA SER A 152 10.78 -20.26 -2.29
C SER A 152 10.38 -19.48 -1.03
N PRO A 153 9.26 -19.85 -0.38
CA PRO A 153 8.72 -19.14 0.79
C PRO A 153 9.64 -19.20 2.02
N ASP A 154 10.53 -20.20 2.10
CA ASP A 154 11.50 -20.38 3.18
C ASP A 154 12.66 -19.36 3.14
N LYS A 155 12.78 -18.56 2.07
CA LYS A 155 13.83 -17.55 1.89
C LYS A 155 13.42 -16.13 2.30
N GLY A 156 12.21 -15.95 2.82
CA GLY A 156 11.66 -14.62 3.10
C GLY A 156 11.44 -13.81 1.82
N LEU A 157 11.17 -14.50 0.71
CA LEU A 157 10.89 -13.90 -0.60
C LEU A 157 9.50 -13.22 -0.58
N GLY A 158 9.37 -12.04 -1.19
CA GLY A 158 8.11 -11.32 -1.27
C GLY A 158 8.30 -9.85 -1.56
N ILE A 159 7.47 -9.01 -0.93
CA ILE A 159 7.53 -7.55 -1.04
C ILE A 159 8.05 -6.92 0.26
N ILE A 160 8.94 -5.94 0.14
CA ILE A 160 9.73 -5.42 1.25
C ILE A 160 9.46 -3.93 1.45
N ALA A 161 9.08 -3.56 2.67
CA ALA A 161 9.02 -2.16 3.09
C ALA A 161 10.34 -1.77 3.77
N THR A 162 10.90 -0.62 3.40
CA THR A 162 12.16 -0.11 3.96
C THR A 162 11.93 1.26 4.59
N LYS A 163 12.52 1.48 5.77
CA LYS A 163 12.40 2.73 6.53
C LYS A 163 13.79 3.38 6.68
N PRO A 164 14.30 4.04 5.62
CA PRO A 164 15.58 4.75 5.69
C PRO A 164 15.54 5.89 6.72
N GLN A 165 16.69 6.20 7.32
CA GLN A 165 16.79 7.27 8.32
C GLN A 165 16.78 8.65 7.63
N GLY A 166 15.83 9.51 8.01
CA GLY A 166 15.74 10.88 7.47
C GLY A 166 15.05 10.99 6.11
N GLU A 167 14.46 9.90 5.62
CA GLU A 167 13.78 9.81 4.32
C GLU A 167 12.35 9.26 4.49
N PRO A 168 11.45 9.48 3.52
CA PRO A 168 10.14 8.82 3.50
C PRO A 168 10.26 7.29 3.50
N VAL A 169 9.23 6.61 3.99
CA VAL A 169 9.12 5.15 3.90
C VAL A 169 9.09 4.74 2.43
N ILE A 170 9.87 3.71 2.09
CA ILE A 170 9.74 2.97 0.84
C ILE A 170 8.71 1.86 1.11
N PRO A 171 7.44 2.01 0.68
CA PRO A 171 6.40 1.03 0.97
C PRO A 171 6.65 -0.26 0.19
N SER A 172 6.14 -1.39 0.69
CA SER A 172 6.26 -2.68 -0.01
C SER A 172 5.41 -2.73 -1.28
N ILE A 173 4.35 -1.93 -1.35
CA ILE A 173 3.50 -1.73 -2.53
C ILE A 173 3.01 -0.28 -2.58
N ILE A 174 2.92 0.25 -3.80
CA ILE A 174 2.05 1.37 -4.15
C ILE A 174 1.03 0.85 -5.17
N PHE A 175 -0.25 0.99 -4.87
CA PHE A 175 -1.33 0.68 -5.79
C PHE A 175 -2.04 1.97 -6.20
N SER A 176 -2.20 2.15 -7.51
CA SER A 176 -2.94 3.27 -8.08
C SER A 176 -4.07 2.76 -8.94
N MET A 177 -5.24 3.37 -8.80
CA MET A 177 -6.43 3.09 -9.58
C MET A 177 -7.10 4.39 -9.97
N TYR A 178 -7.48 4.55 -11.23
CA TYR A 178 -8.12 5.76 -11.73
C TYR A 178 -9.18 5.42 -12.78
N LYS A 179 -10.39 5.96 -12.64
CA LYS A 179 -11.45 5.84 -13.65
C LYS A 179 -11.15 6.76 -14.82
N ILE A 180 -10.94 6.16 -15.99
CA ILE A 180 -10.69 6.85 -17.25
C ILE A 180 -12.00 7.36 -17.85
N LYS A 181 -13.07 6.56 -17.77
CA LYS A 181 -14.38 6.84 -18.37
C LYS A 181 -15.50 6.13 -17.62
#